data_AF-A0A950N234-F1
#
_entry.id   AF-A0A950N234-F1
#
_cell.length_a   1.000
_cell.length_b   1.000
_cell.length_c   1.000
_cell.angle_alpha   90.00
_cell.angle_beta   90.00
_cell.angle_gamma   90.00
#
_symmetry.space_group_name_H-M   'P 1'
#
loop_
_entity.id
_entity.type
_entity.pdbx_description
1 polymer ?
#
loop_
_entity_poly.entity_id
_entity_poly.type
_entity_poly.pdbx_seq_one_letter_code
_entity_poly.pdbx_strand_id
1 'polypeptide(L)'
;MRTSHASHWIGIHMDPQRPDAWRREPYYSKLKELARQSALTQLVVLVFIGVRAWAIYPDRDVDLGFAAPGDKAVAKLVMTPRGPQYEIVIGRAEAQNV
;
A
#
# COMPACT_ATOMS: atom_id res chain seq x y z
N MET A 1 -7.18 -22.55 4.95
CA MET A 1 -5.79 -22.09 5.23
C MET A 1 -5.60 -20.75 4.50
N ARG A 2 -5.59 -19.61 5.22
CA ARG A 2 -5.32 -18.30 4.62
C ARG A 2 -3.84 -17.98 4.87
N THR A 3 -2.99 -18.16 3.88
CA THR A 3 -1.56 -17.83 3.97
C THR A 3 -1.36 -16.33 3.73
N SER A 4 -1.44 -15.53 4.79
CA SER A 4 -0.99 -14.15 4.73
C SER A 4 0.53 -14.14 4.69
N HIS A 5 1.11 -13.66 3.60
CA HIS A 5 2.55 -13.40 3.54
C HIS A 5 2.79 -11.97 4.01
N ALA A 6 3.82 -11.78 4.85
CA ALA A 6 4.31 -10.44 5.14
C ALA A 6 4.75 -9.82 3.81
N SER A 7 4.07 -8.76 3.39
CA SER A 7 4.41 -8.06 2.15
C SER A 7 5.56 -7.12 2.46
N HIS A 8 6.59 -7.10 1.63
CA HIS A 8 7.56 -6.02 1.67
C HIS A 8 6.89 -4.77 1.11
N TRP A 9 7.13 -3.62 1.73
CA TRP A 9 6.61 -2.34 1.26
C TRP A 9 7.60 -1.20 1.48
N ILE A 10 7.52 -0.19 0.61
CA ILE A 10 8.18 1.11 0.79
C ILE A 10 7.10 2.12 1.17
N GLY A 11 7.30 2.83 2.28
CA GLY A 11 6.42 3.90 2.73
C GLY A 11 6.93 5.27 2.30
N ILE A 12 6.07 6.05 1.67
CA ILE A 12 6.32 7.44 1.29
C ILE A 12 5.38 8.32 2.10
N HIS A 13 5.95 9.15 2.96
CA HIS A 13 5.18 10.04 3.83
C HIS A 13 5.04 11.41 3.21
N MET A 14 3.80 11.89 3.16
CA MET A 14 3.46 13.21 2.66
C MET A 14 3.23 14.19 3.79
N ASP A 15 3.53 15.46 3.52
CA ASP A 15 3.11 16.58 4.34
C ASP A 15 1.56 16.65 4.38
N PRO A 16 0.93 16.57 5.57
CA PRO A 16 -0.51 16.69 5.71
C PRO A 16 -1.08 18.02 5.20
N GLN A 17 -0.27 19.09 5.13
CA GLN A 17 -0.70 20.38 4.58
C GLN A 17 -0.85 20.36 3.04
N ARG A 18 -0.31 19.33 2.37
CA ARG A 18 -0.39 19.15 0.91
C ARG A 18 -0.75 17.70 0.55
N PRO A 19 -1.94 17.22 0.95
CA PRO A 19 -2.29 15.80 0.90
C PRO A 19 -2.42 15.24 -0.53
N ASP A 20 -2.63 16.09 -1.51
CA ASP A 20 -2.82 15.72 -2.91
C ASP A 20 -1.57 15.91 -3.78
N ALA A 21 -0.47 16.41 -3.21
CA ALA A 21 0.76 16.69 -3.96
C ALA A 21 1.31 15.45 -4.69
N TRP A 22 1.20 14.26 -4.08
CA TRP A 22 1.69 13.01 -4.67
C TRP A 22 0.93 12.58 -5.93
N ARG A 23 -0.30 13.08 -6.14
CA ARG A 23 -1.11 12.83 -7.34
C ARG A 23 -0.83 13.81 -8.47
N ARG A 24 0.00 14.82 -8.24
CA ARG A 24 0.39 15.81 -9.24
C ARG A 24 1.72 15.43 -9.86
N GLU A 25 1.92 15.82 -11.11
CA GLU A 25 3.24 15.73 -11.74
C GLU A 25 4.23 16.69 -11.07
N PRO A 26 5.53 16.32 -11.00
CA PRO A 26 6.15 15.12 -11.58
C PRO A 26 6.10 13.86 -10.69
N TYR A 27 5.43 13.92 -9.54
CA TYR A 27 5.49 12.86 -8.54
C TYR A 27 4.68 11.64 -8.95
N TYR A 28 3.49 11.86 -9.49
CA TYR A 28 2.57 10.77 -9.79
C TYR A 28 3.16 9.77 -10.79
N SER A 29 3.69 10.24 -11.92
CA SER A 29 4.37 9.40 -12.89
C SER A 29 5.53 8.59 -12.28
N LYS A 30 6.32 9.22 -11.39
CA LYS A 30 7.43 8.53 -10.71
C LYS A 30 6.96 7.44 -9.75
N LEU A 31 5.89 7.69 -9.01
CA LEU A 31 5.27 6.69 -8.13
C LEU A 31 4.74 5.49 -8.94
N LYS A 32 4.12 5.73 -10.10
CA LYS A 32 3.65 4.65 -10.98
C LYS A 32 4.78 3.88 -11.62
N GLU A 33 5.89 4.53 -11.97
CA GLU A 33 7.11 3.86 -12.43
C GLU A 33 7.68 2.95 -11.33
N LEU A 34 7.81 3.46 -10.10
CA LEU A 34 8.27 2.68 -8.96
C LEU A 34 7.35 1.49 -8.68
N ALA A 35 6.03 1.68 -8.77
CA ALA A 35 5.06 0.59 -8.59
C ALA A 35 5.20 -0.50 -9.66
N ARG A 36 5.48 -0.15 -10.93
CA ARG A 36 5.76 -1.11 -12.00
C ARG A 36 7.02 -1.93 -11.74
N GLN A 37 8.10 -1.27 -11.32
CA GLN A 37 9.36 -1.94 -11.00
C GLN A 37 9.20 -2.86 -9.78
N SER A 38 8.47 -2.40 -8.76
CA SER A 38 8.26 -3.12 -7.50
C SER A 38 7.35 -4.34 -7.64
N ALA A 39 6.41 -4.33 -8.61
CA ALA A 39 5.53 -5.46 -8.89
C ALA A 39 6.30 -6.74 -9.27
N LEU A 40 7.49 -6.61 -9.86
CA LEU A 40 8.36 -7.74 -10.22
C LEU A 40 8.97 -8.44 -9.00
N THR A 41 9.06 -7.76 -7.86
CA THR A 41 9.74 -8.22 -6.64
C THR A 41 8.80 -8.38 -5.45
N GLN A 42 7.48 -8.42 -5.68
CA GLN A 42 6.44 -8.50 -4.63
C GLN A 42 6.53 -7.36 -3.59
N LEU A 43 7.10 -6.22 -4.00
CA LEU A 43 7.23 -5.01 -3.20
C LEU A 43 6.06 -4.08 -3.52
N VAL A 44 5.43 -3.52 -2.49
CA VAL A 44 4.31 -2.57 -2.67
C VAL A 44 4.71 -1.16 -2.25
N VAL A 45 4.30 -0.16 -3.01
CA VAL A 45 4.49 1.26 -2.67
C VAL A 45 3.27 1.74 -1.88
N LEU A 46 3.51 2.25 -0.69
CA LEU A 46 2.48 2.87 0.16
C LEU A 46 2.72 4.37 0.26
N VAL A 47 1.66 5.15 0.14
CA VAL A 47 1.66 6.59 0.43
C VAL A 47 0.90 6.82 1.74
N PHE A 48 1.51 7.54 2.67
CA PHE A 48 0.92 7.90 3.95
C PHE A 48 0.69 9.41 4.04
N ILE A 49 -0.49 9.80 4.49
CA ILE A 49 -0.85 11.19 4.83
C ILE A 49 -1.37 11.18 6.26
N GLY A 50 -0.53 11.59 7.21
CA GLY A 50 -0.79 11.32 8.62
C GLY A 50 -1.00 9.82 8.85
N VAL A 51 -2.16 9.45 9.37
CA VAL A 51 -2.55 8.05 9.65
C VAL A 51 -3.36 7.40 8.53
N ARG A 52 -3.55 8.04 7.37
CA ARG A 52 -4.27 7.43 6.23
C ARG A 52 -3.29 6.91 5.20
N ALA A 53 -3.57 5.75 4.63
CA ALA A 53 -2.67 5.05 3.73
C ALA A 53 -3.32 4.75 2.37
N TRP A 54 -2.52 4.79 1.31
CA TRP A 54 -2.90 4.34 -0.03
C TRP A 54 -1.87 3.34 -0.55
N ALA A 55 -2.32 2.26 -1.18
CA ALA A 55 -1.48 1.37 -1.97
C ALA A 55 -1.43 1.85 -3.41
N ILE A 56 -0.22 2.04 -3.95
CA ILE A 56 0.01 2.46 -5.32
C ILE A 56 0.40 1.24 -6.14
N TYR A 57 -0.46 0.85 -7.08
CA TYR A 57 -0.24 -0.21 -8.05
C TYR A 57 0.06 0.37 -9.43
N PRO A 58 0.61 -0.43 -10.36
CA PRO A 58 0.85 0.01 -11.74
C PRO A 58 -0.39 0.61 -12.43
N ASP A 59 -1.57 0.03 -12.17
CA ASP A 59 -2.83 0.32 -12.86
C ASP A 59 -3.80 1.16 -12.02
N ARG A 60 -3.66 1.18 -10.70
CA ARG A 60 -4.60 1.84 -9.79
C ARG A 60 -3.98 2.32 -8.50
N ASP A 61 -4.68 3.21 -7.80
CA ASP A 61 -4.32 3.65 -6.46
C ASP A 61 -5.50 3.29 -5.54
N VAL A 62 -5.23 2.60 -4.43
CA VAL A 62 -6.26 2.06 -3.54
C VAL A 62 -6.14 2.72 -2.19
N ASP A 63 -7.22 3.33 -1.71
CA ASP A 63 -7.32 3.83 -0.34
C ASP A 63 -7.45 2.66 0.64
N LEU A 64 -6.51 2.56 1.57
CA LEU A 64 -6.47 1.51 2.58
C LEU A 64 -7.12 1.94 3.89
N GLY A 65 -7.60 3.19 3.98
CA GLY A 65 -8.13 3.78 5.19
C GLY A 65 -7.04 4.12 6.20
N PHE A 66 -7.38 4.04 7.48
CA PHE A 66 -6.48 4.42 8.58
C PHE A 66 -5.53 3.30 8.99
N ALA A 67 -4.23 3.59 8.98
CA ALA A 67 -3.15 2.76 9.50
C ALA A 67 -2.59 3.40 10.78
N ALA A 68 -2.92 2.80 11.93
CA ALA A 68 -2.39 3.21 13.23
C ALA A 68 -0.96 2.70 13.43
N PRO A 69 -0.16 3.34 14.31
CA PRO A 69 1.12 2.77 14.73
C PRO A 69 0.95 1.33 15.23
N GLY A 70 1.75 0.41 14.68
CA GLY A 70 1.68 -1.02 14.99
C GLY A 70 0.84 -1.86 14.01
N ASP A 71 -0.04 -1.24 13.23
CA ASP A 71 -0.78 -1.94 12.17
C ASP A 71 0.18 -2.51 11.10
N LYS A 72 -0.20 -3.63 10.49
CA LYS A 72 0.60 -4.31 9.46
C LYS A 72 -0.07 -4.19 8.10
N ALA A 73 0.69 -3.81 7.08
CA ALA A 73 0.25 -3.98 5.69
C ALA A 73 0.39 -5.46 5.29
N VAL A 74 -0.73 -6.11 5.00
CA VAL A 74 -0.78 -7.54 4.68
C VAL A 74 -1.21 -7.73 3.23
N ALA A 75 -0.46 -8.53 2.48
CA ALA A 75 -0.85 -8.91 1.13
C ALA A 75 -1.84 -10.09 1.18
N LYS A 76 -2.95 -9.92 0.48
CA LYS A 76 -3.94 -10.95 0.21
C LYS A 76 -3.95 -11.25 -1.28
N LEU A 77 -3.84 -12.53 -1.63
CA LEU A 77 -4.07 -12.98 -2.99
C LEU A 77 -5.58 -13.02 -3.26
N VAL A 78 -6.03 -12.30 -4.28
CA VAL A 78 -7.42 -12.24 -4.73
C VAL A 78 -7.50 -12.72 -6.17
N MET A 79 -8.36 -13.70 -6.43
CA MET A 79 -8.61 -14.18 -7.79
C MET A 79 -9.53 -13.19 -8.51
N THR A 80 -9.08 -12.62 -9.62
CA THR A 80 -9.86 -11.72 -10.47
C THR A 80 -10.03 -12.31 -11.87
N PRO A 81 -10.97 -11.81 -12.71
CA PRO A 81 -11.05 -12.22 -14.11
C PRO A 81 -9.78 -11.95 -14.92
N ARG A 82 -8.88 -11.06 -14.45
CA ARG A 82 -7.58 -10.78 -15.08
C ARG A 82 -6.44 -11.67 -14.54
N GLY A 83 -6.76 -12.61 -13.66
CA GLY A 83 -5.79 -13.46 -12.95
C GLY A 83 -5.67 -13.12 -11.46
N PRO A 84 -4.79 -13.85 -10.74
CA PRO A 84 -4.49 -13.56 -9.34
C PRO A 84 -3.88 -12.16 -9.18
N GLN A 85 -4.38 -11.39 -8.22
CA GLN A 85 -3.88 -10.06 -7.88
C GLN A 85 -3.61 -9.95 -6.38
N TYR A 86 -2.52 -9.27 -6.02
CA TYR A 86 -2.25 -8.93 -4.63
C TYR A 86 -3.01 -7.66 -4.24
N GLU A 87 -3.80 -7.76 -3.18
CA GLU A 87 -4.44 -6.62 -2.52
C GLU A 87 -3.82 -6.42 -1.15
N ILE A 88 -3.37 -5.19 -0.87
CA ILE A 88 -2.93 -4.81 0.46
C ILE A 88 -4.15 -4.45 1.29
N VAL A 89 -4.17 -4.97 2.51
CA VAL A 89 -5.11 -4.56 3.55
C VAL A 89 -4.33 -4.17 4.81
N ILE A 90 -4.85 -3.23 5.58
CA ILE A 90 -4.31 -2.92 6.90
C ILE A 90 -4.85 -3.94 7.88
N GLY A 91 -4.00 -4.85 8.32
CA GLY A 91 -4.26 -5.75 9.45
C GLY A 91 -4.03 -4.99 10.75
N ARG A 92 -5.07 -4.92 11.59
CA ARG A 92 -4.94 -4.32 12.92
C ARG A 92 -3.96 -5.14 13.74
N ALA A 93 -3.07 -4.48 14.47
CA ALA A 93 -2.38 -5.15 15.55
C ALA A 93 -3.42 -5.57 16.59
N GLU A 94 -3.69 -6.87 16.72
CA GLU A 94 -4.29 -7.35 17.96
C GLU A 94 -3.36 -6.90 19.09
N ALA A 95 -3.92 -6.23 20.10
CA ALA A 95 -3.21 -5.95 21.33
C ALA A 95 -2.64 -7.28 21.83
N GLN A 96 -1.33 -7.44 21.72
CA GLN A 96 -0.63 -8.56 22.32
C GLN A 96 -0.83 -8.37 23.83
N ASN A 97 -1.84 -9.06 24.36
CA ASN A 97 -2.13 -9.09 25.79
C ASN A 97 -0.85 -9.50 26.51
N VAL A 98 -0.41 -8.61 27.40
CA VAL A 98 0.57 -8.87 28.46
C VAL A 98 -0.03 -9.86 29.46
#